data_AF-A0A9R1XH95-F1
#
_entry.id   AF-A0A9R1XH95-F1
#
_cell.length_a   1.000
_cell.length_b   1.000
_cell.length_c   1.000
_cell.angle_alpha   90.00
_cell.angle_beta   90.00
_cell.angle_gamma   90.00
#
_symmetry.space_group_name_H-M   'P 1'
#
loop_
_entity.id
_entity.type
_entity.pdbx_description
1 polymer ?
#
loop_
_entity_poly.entity_id
_entity_poly.type
_entity_poly.pdbx_seq_one_letter_code
_entity_poly.pdbx_strand_id
1 'polypeptide(L)'
;MIDGHVDSFICTCALHNNIESMFRLGIEECFYYGHFDLGLSLLKKAANKDHLEAIYLLRMIYISRGPHQCDQGLQLLDTYFGWAIPDDGKYVGVVDSAKELLWAVDVVHRLTTNNITFQCEDQRHSVKGAFAIGHEEDEDRQRYCTVCRWYVEYGRFCIFLKNING
;
A
#
# COMPACT_ATOMS: atom_id res chain seq x y z
N MET A 1 5.05 -28.02 -11.26
CA MET A 1 3.64 -28.36 -10.97
C MET A 1 3.29 -27.63 -9.69
N ILE A 2 2.63 -26.48 -9.83
CA ILE A 2 2.04 -25.74 -8.71
C ILE A 2 0.53 -25.99 -8.81
N ASP A 3 -0.07 -26.10 -7.65
CA ASP A 3 -1.30 -26.81 -7.30
C ASP A 3 -2.58 -26.13 -7.80
N GLY A 4 -3.11 -26.56 -8.96
CA GLY A 4 -4.32 -25.99 -9.57
C GLY A 4 -5.62 -26.10 -8.76
N HIS A 5 -5.58 -26.69 -7.56
CA HIS A 5 -6.73 -26.84 -6.68
C HIS A 5 -6.92 -25.65 -5.71
N VAL A 6 -5.83 -24.97 -5.31
CA VAL A 6 -5.86 -23.84 -4.38
C VAL A 6 -6.33 -22.56 -5.08
N ASP A 7 -5.85 -22.32 -6.31
CA ASP A 7 -6.27 -21.20 -7.15
C ASP A 7 -7.78 -21.25 -7.45
N SER A 8 -8.32 -22.45 -7.69
CA SER A 8 -9.74 -22.65 -7.96
C SER A 8 -10.64 -22.33 -6.77
N PHE A 9 -10.21 -22.62 -5.53
CA PHE A 9 -11.01 -22.37 -4.33
C PHE A 9 -11.09 -20.88 -4.01
N ILE A 10 -9.94 -20.19 -4.00
CA ILE A 10 -9.88 -18.75 -3.75
C ILE A 10 -10.66 -17.98 -4.80
N CYS A 11 -10.52 -18.34 -6.09
CA CYS A 11 -11.31 -17.76 -7.17
C CYS A 11 -12.81 -17.95 -6.95
N THR A 12 -13.23 -19.15 -6.55
CA THR A 12 -14.65 -19.43 -6.26
C THR A 12 -15.16 -18.59 -5.09
N CYS A 13 -14.41 -18.48 -4.01
CA CYS A 13 -14.80 -17.64 -2.86
C CYS A 13 -14.89 -16.16 -3.25
N ALA A 14 -13.95 -15.66 -4.06
CA ALA A 14 -13.98 -14.28 -4.56
C ALA A 14 -15.22 -14.02 -5.44
N LEU A 15 -15.60 -14.97 -6.30
CA LEU A 15 -16.84 -14.90 -7.10
C LEU A 15 -18.10 -14.83 -6.22
N HIS A 16 -18.09 -15.51 -5.08
CA HIS A 16 -19.17 -15.48 -4.08
C HIS A 16 -19.07 -14.32 -3.09
N ASN A 17 -18.36 -13.26 -3.45
CA ASN A 17 -18.25 -12.03 -2.70
C ASN A 17 -17.49 -12.12 -1.36
N ASN A 18 -16.68 -13.16 -1.14
CA ASN A 18 -15.80 -13.23 0.03
C ASN A 18 -14.71 -12.15 -0.06
N ILE A 19 -14.65 -11.29 0.96
CA ILE A 19 -13.80 -10.08 0.95
C ILE A 19 -12.32 -10.44 1.06
N GLU A 20 -11.98 -11.37 1.97
CA GLU A 20 -10.60 -11.86 2.17
C GLU A 20 -10.07 -12.54 0.90
N SER A 21 -10.89 -13.35 0.23
CA SER A 21 -10.51 -14.00 -1.03
C SER A 21 -10.31 -13.00 -2.16
N MET A 22 -11.15 -11.95 -2.25
CA MET A 22 -10.91 -10.86 -3.22
C MET A 22 -9.62 -10.12 -2.93
N PHE A 23 -9.32 -9.87 -1.66
CA PHE A 23 -8.10 -9.19 -1.25
C PHE A 23 -6.85 -10.00 -1.63
N ARG A 24 -6.80 -11.28 -1.24
CA ARG A 24 -5.68 -12.18 -1.57
C ARG A 24 -5.48 -12.34 -3.07
N LEU A 25 -6.57 -12.61 -3.81
CA LEU A 25 -6.50 -12.71 -5.27
C LEU A 25 -6.06 -11.37 -5.88
N GLY A 26 -6.52 -10.24 -5.34
CA GLY A 26 -6.08 -8.91 -5.78
C GLY A 26 -4.58 -8.69 -5.63
N ILE A 27 -3.97 -9.21 -4.56
CA ILE A 27 -2.51 -9.20 -4.37
C ILE A 27 -1.82 -10.06 -5.43
N GLU A 28 -2.23 -11.31 -5.60
CA GLU A 28 -1.61 -12.22 -6.57
C GLU A 28 -1.71 -11.67 -7.99
N GLU A 29 -2.87 -11.18 -8.40
CA GLU A 29 -3.07 -10.57 -9.73
C GLU A 29 -2.19 -9.34 -9.94
N CYS A 30 -2.03 -8.48 -8.92
CA CYS A 30 -1.16 -7.29 -9.01
C CYS A 30 0.34 -7.62 -9.04
N PHE A 31 0.78 -8.51 -8.14
CA PHE A 31 2.18 -8.64 -7.74
C PHE A 31 2.84 -9.94 -8.18
N TYR A 32 2.06 -11.00 -8.43
CA TYR A 32 2.57 -12.30 -8.87
C TYR A 32 2.32 -12.51 -10.37
N TYR A 33 1.06 -12.46 -10.81
CA TYR A 33 0.67 -12.69 -12.20
C TYR A 33 0.90 -11.49 -13.12
N GLY A 34 0.94 -10.26 -12.57
CA GLY A 34 1.13 -9.03 -13.33
C GLY A 34 -0.13 -8.55 -14.08
N HIS A 35 -1.30 -9.11 -13.79
CA HIS A 35 -2.60 -8.66 -14.29
C HIS A 35 -3.10 -7.43 -13.50
N PHE A 36 -2.39 -6.32 -13.66
CA PHE A 36 -2.53 -5.15 -12.79
C PHE A 36 -3.98 -4.63 -12.69
N ASP A 37 -4.68 -4.45 -13.80
CA ASP A 37 -6.03 -3.85 -13.79
C ASP A 37 -7.06 -4.74 -13.09
N LEU A 38 -6.92 -6.06 -13.23
CA LEU A 38 -7.75 -7.04 -12.53
C LEU A 38 -7.48 -7.00 -11.02
N GLY A 39 -6.21 -7.08 -10.63
CA GLY A 39 -5.81 -7.01 -9.22
C GLY A 39 -6.27 -5.70 -8.57
N LEU A 40 -6.12 -4.57 -9.27
CA LEU A 40 -6.57 -3.27 -8.81
C LEU A 40 -8.10 -3.23 -8.61
N SER A 41 -8.88 -3.82 -9.52
CA SER A 41 -10.34 -3.91 -9.41
C SER A 41 -10.76 -4.74 -8.18
N LEU A 42 -10.07 -5.85 -7.91
CA LEU A 42 -10.33 -6.71 -6.74
C LEU A 42 -10.00 -5.99 -5.43
N LEU A 43 -8.84 -5.32 -5.35
CA LEU A 43 -8.44 -4.54 -4.18
C LEU A 43 -9.43 -3.39 -3.91
N LYS A 44 -9.93 -2.70 -4.95
CA LYS A 44 -10.99 -1.68 -4.81
C LYS A 44 -12.26 -2.25 -4.20
N LYS A 45 -12.70 -3.44 -4.64
CA LYS A 45 -13.91 -4.08 -4.10
C LYS A 45 -13.76 -4.45 -2.64
N ALA A 46 -12.60 -4.96 -2.24
CA ALA A 46 -12.30 -5.25 -0.84
C ALA A 46 -12.24 -3.97 0.01
N ALA A 47 -11.56 -2.94 -0.49
CA ALA A 47 -11.46 -1.64 0.18
C ALA A 47 -12.83 -0.96 0.38
N ASN A 48 -13.73 -1.03 -0.61
CA ASN A 48 -15.10 -0.51 -0.51
C ASN A 48 -15.97 -1.24 0.53
N LYS A 49 -15.49 -2.36 1.07
CA LYS A 49 -16.12 -3.11 2.16
C LYS A 49 -15.30 -3.02 3.46
N ASP A 50 -14.54 -1.93 3.62
CA ASP A 50 -13.78 -1.60 4.83
C ASP A 50 -12.63 -2.57 5.17
N HIS A 51 -12.12 -3.33 4.20
CA HIS A 51 -10.96 -4.18 4.40
C HIS A 51 -9.68 -3.33 4.49
N LEU A 52 -9.08 -3.27 5.68
CA LEU A 52 -8.04 -2.29 6.02
C LEU A 52 -6.72 -2.51 5.26
N GLU A 53 -6.29 -3.74 5.11
CA GLU A 53 -5.09 -4.15 4.37
C GLU A 53 -5.27 -3.84 2.87
N ALA A 54 -6.48 -4.06 2.33
CA ALA A 54 -6.81 -3.69 0.96
C ALA A 54 -6.76 -2.16 0.77
N ILE A 55 -7.28 -1.38 1.72
CA ILE A 55 -7.19 0.08 1.72
C ILE A 55 -5.73 0.54 1.72
N TYR A 56 -4.90 -0.05 2.60
CA TYR A 56 -3.46 0.27 2.69
C TYR A 56 -2.72 -0.05 1.37
N LEU A 57 -2.88 -1.24 0.80
CA LEU A 57 -2.19 -1.62 -0.42
C LEU A 57 -2.68 -0.83 -1.64
N LEU A 58 -4.00 -0.67 -1.79
CA LEU A 58 -4.59 0.15 -2.85
C LEU A 58 -4.02 1.57 -2.81
N ARG A 59 -3.76 2.08 -1.61
CA ARG A 59 -3.12 3.38 -1.44
C ARG A 59 -1.67 3.39 -1.90
N MET A 60 -0.84 2.44 -1.44
CA MET A 60 0.58 2.39 -1.84
C MET A 60 0.69 2.35 -3.38
N ILE A 61 -0.22 1.61 -4.01
CA ILE A 61 -0.40 1.53 -5.45
C ILE A 61 -0.82 2.87 -6.08
N TYR A 62 -1.68 3.66 -5.45
CA TYR A 62 -2.05 4.98 -5.99
C TYR A 62 -0.93 6.00 -5.85
N ILE A 63 -0.24 6.01 -4.70
CA ILE A 63 0.93 6.87 -4.50
C ILE A 63 1.99 6.54 -5.56
N SER A 64 2.18 5.26 -5.88
CA SER A 64 3.15 4.82 -6.87
C SER A 64 2.89 5.35 -8.30
N ARG A 65 1.67 5.80 -8.59
CA ARG A 65 1.27 6.30 -9.92
C ARG A 65 1.38 7.81 -10.10
N GLY A 66 1.78 8.53 -9.05
CA GLY A 66 2.11 9.95 -9.12
C GLY A 66 1.04 10.91 -8.59
N PRO A 67 1.30 12.23 -8.64
CA PRO A 67 0.60 13.24 -7.85
C PRO A 67 -0.90 13.35 -8.14
N HIS A 68 -1.32 13.24 -9.40
CA HIS A 68 -2.74 13.41 -9.79
C HIS A 68 -3.68 12.32 -9.26
N GLN A 69 -3.17 11.13 -8.97
CA GLN A 69 -3.94 10.02 -8.38
C GLN A 69 -3.73 9.93 -6.86
N CYS A 70 -2.85 10.79 -6.34
CA CYS A 70 -2.55 10.89 -4.93
C CYS A 70 -3.74 11.47 -4.15
N ASP A 71 -4.45 12.47 -4.67
CA ASP A 71 -5.53 13.14 -3.92
C ASP A 71 -6.71 12.21 -3.58
N GLN A 72 -7.12 11.35 -4.52
CA GLN A 72 -8.21 10.39 -4.29
C GLN A 72 -7.87 9.34 -3.23
N GLY A 73 -6.64 8.83 -3.22
CA GLY A 73 -6.24 7.90 -2.17
C GLY A 73 -5.90 8.57 -0.84
N LEU A 74 -5.51 9.87 -0.82
CA LEU A 74 -5.22 10.62 0.41
C LEU A 74 -6.49 10.77 1.24
N GLN A 75 -7.60 11.15 0.60
CA GLN A 75 -8.90 11.33 1.26
C GLN A 75 -9.43 10.03 1.88
N LEU A 76 -9.24 8.90 1.21
CA LEU A 76 -9.63 7.59 1.73
C LEU A 76 -8.88 7.26 3.03
N LEU A 77 -7.56 7.41 3.06
CA LEU A 77 -6.80 7.09 4.28
C LEU A 77 -7.12 8.02 5.45
N ASP A 78 -7.30 9.31 5.20
CA ASP A 78 -7.66 10.27 6.25
C ASP A 78 -9.05 9.93 6.83
N THR A 79 -9.92 9.32 6.02
CA THR A 79 -11.22 8.81 6.49
C THR A 79 -11.08 7.60 7.41
N TYR A 80 -10.19 6.65 7.10
CA TYR A 80 -10.10 5.36 7.81
C TYR A 80 -9.10 5.32 8.96
N PHE A 81 -7.98 6.02 8.82
CA PHE A 81 -6.88 6.06 9.80
C PHE A 81 -6.76 7.44 10.48
N GLY A 82 -7.47 8.45 9.96
CA GLY A 82 -7.48 9.79 10.53
C GLY A 82 -6.12 10.48 10.52
N TRP A 83 -6.08 11.62 11.21
CA TRP A 83 -4.84 12.26 11.67
C TRP A 83 -4.15 11.49 12.79
N ALA A 84 -4.84 10.51 13.38
CA ALA A 84 -4.35 9.75 14.52
C ALA A 84 -3.04 9.05 14.18
N ILE A 85 -2.18 9.02 15.19
CA ILE A 85 -0.78 8.64 15.11
C ILE A 85 -0.69 7.22 14.53
N PRO A 86 0.18 6.93 13.55
CA PRO A 86 0.40 5.59 13.01
C PRO A 86 1.00 4.60 14.04
N ASP A 87 1.03 4.95 15.32
CA ASP A 87 1.37 4.10 16.46
C ASP A 87 0.14 3.60 17.23
N ASP A 88 -1.08 3.78 16.69
CA ASP A 88 -2.16 2.91 17.13
C ASP A 88 -1.80 1.47 16.69
N GLY A 89 -1.84 0.51 17.62
CA GLY A 89 -1.46 -0.88 17.31
C GLY A 89 -2.29 -1.48 16.16
N LYS A 90 -3.41 -0.84 15.82
CA LYS A 90 -4.27 -1.17 14.69
C LYS A 90 -3.60 -0.88 13.34
N TYR A 91 -3.08 0.32 13.12
CA TYR A 91 -2.39 0.67 11.87
C TYR A 91 -1.14 -0.18 11.68
N VAL A 92 -0.31 -0.31 12.73
CA VAL A 92 0.90 -1.14 12.69
C VAL A 92 0.54 -2.59 12.31
N GLY A 93 -0.49 -3.16 12.94
CA GLY A 93 -0.96 -4.51 12.60
C GLY A 93 -1.43 -4.66 11.14
N VAL A 94 -2.10 -3.66 10.58
CA VAL A 94 -2.53 -3.67 9.16
C VAL A 94 -1.33 -3.64 8.22
N VAL A 95 -0.34 -2.79 8.50
CA VAL A 95 0.87 -2.66 7.69
C VAL A 95 1.67 -3.96 7.73
N ASP A 96 1.87 -4.52 8.91
CA ASP A 96 2.63 -5.77 9.07
C ASP A 96 1.90 -6.93 8.40
N SER A 97 0.58 -7.05 8.57
CA SER A 97 -0.22 -8.09 7.89
C SER A 97 -0.13 -7.98 6.37
N ALA A 98 -0.23 -6.77 5.80
CA ALA A 98 -0.10 -6.56 4.37
C ALA A 98 1.31 -6.93 3.84
N LYS A 99 2.35 -6.61 4.61
CA LYS A 99 3.75 -6.95 4.27
C LYS A 99 3.99 -8.46 4.31
N GLU A 100 3.49 -9.16 5.33
CA GLU A 100 3.59 -10.62 5.43
C GLU A 100 2.93 -11.32 4.23
N LEU A 101 1.77 -10.81 3.79
CA LEU A 101 1.09 -11.36 2.61
C LEU A 101 1.87 -11.09 1.32
N LEU A 102 2.45 -9.90 1.17
CA LEU A 102 3.33 -9.60 0.05
C LEU A 102 4.57 -10.51 0.04
N TRP A 103 5.18 -10.75 1.20
CA TRP A 103 6.27 -11.71 1.33
C TRP A 103 5.84 -13.12 0.89
N ALA A 104 4.66 -13.56 1.32
CA ALA A 104 4.15 -14.91 1.03
C ALA A 104 3.85 -15.15 -0.45
N VAL A 105 3.47 -14.12 -1.23
CA VAL A 105 3.17 -14.25 -2.67
C VAL A 105 4.41 -14.11 -3.56
N ASP A 106 5.62 -14.01 -3.00
CA ASP A 106 6.88 -13.94 -3.74
C ASP A 106 6.84 -12.86 -4.86
N VAL A 107 6.67 -11.59 -4.48
CA VAL A 107 6.40 -10.46 -5.41
C VAL A 107 7.35 -10.42 -6.61
N VAL A 108 6.87 -10.88 -7.76
CA VAL A 108 7.61 -10.90 -9.04
C VAL A 108 7.45 -9.59 -9.80
N HIS A 109 6.26 -8.99 -9.76
CA HIS A 109 5.93 -7.76 -10.47
C HIS A 109 6.13 -6.53 -9.58
N ARG A 110 7.20 -5.77 -9.85
CA ARG A 110 7.48 -4.54 -9.10
C ARG A 110 6.46 -3.48 -9.46
N LEU A 111 5.88 -2.84 -8.45
CA LEU A 111 5.49 -1.44 -8.61
C LEU A 111 6.74 -0.71 -9.07
N THR A 112 6.72 -0.14 -10.27
CA THR A 112 7.85 0.64 -10.78
C THR A 112 8.22 1.64 -9.71
N THR A 113 9.38 1.46 -9.08
CA THR A 113 9.96 2.38 -8.11
C THR A 113 10.45 3.59 -8.90
N ASN A 114 9.50 4.32 -9.50
CA ASN A 114 9.79 5.62 -10.04
C ASN A 114 10.20 6.46 -8.84
N ASN A 115 11.29 7.21 -8.97
CA ASN A 115 11.62 8.25 -8.01
C ASN A 115 10.48 9.28 -8.10
N ILE A 116 9.45 9.09 -7.28
CA ILE A 116 8.30 10.00 -7.27
C ILE A 116 8.79 11.26 -6.58
N THR A 117 9.04 12.28 -7.40
CA THR A 117 9.25 13.63 -6.90
C THR A 117 7.90 14.15 -6.43
N PHE A 118 7.79 14.40 -5.13
CA PHE A 118 6.64 15.06 -4.55
C PHE A 118 7.07 16.42 -4.03
N GLN A 119 6.31 17.46 -4.37
CA GLN A 119 6.47 18.79 -3.80
C GLN A 119 5.27 19.06 -2.90
N CYS A 120 5.51 19.18 -1.60
CA CYS A 120 4.48 19.65 -0.69
C CYS A 120 4.31 21.17 -0.84
N GLU A 121 3.09 21.62 -1.11
CA GLU A 121 2.76 23.05 -1.20
C GLU A 121 2.46 23.69 0.16
N ASP A 122 2.36 22.88 1.22
CA ASP A 122 2.07 23.36 2.58
C ASP A 122 3.32 23.99 3.22
N GLN A 123 3.26 25.30 3.44
CA GLN A 123 4.35 26.11 3.98
C GLN A 123 4.53 25.95 5.50
N ARG A 124 3.65 25.21 6.19
CA ARG A 124 3.65 25.09 7.66
C ARG A 124 4.66 24.07 8.22
N HIS A 125 5.41 23.38 7.37
CA HIS A 125 6.44 22.43 7.80
C HIS A 125 7.66 22.40 6.88
N SER A 126 8.83 22.13 7.47
CA SER A 126 10.16 22.33 6.89
C SER A 126 10.55 21.31 5.81
N VAL A 127 9.70 20.34 5.50
CA VAL A 127 10.08 19.18 4.69
C VAL A 127 9.91 19.49 3.21
N LYS A 128 10.90 20.20 2.65
CA LYS A 128 11.15 20.24 1.20
C LYS A 128 12.01 19.03 0.82
N GLY A 129 11.40 17.85 0.76
CA GLY A 129 12.15 16.59 0.65
C GLY A 129 12.21 16.02 -0.76
N ALA A 130 13.29 16.29 -1.50
CA ALA A 130 13.86 15.28 -2.38
C ALA A 130 14.44 14.18 -1.47
N PHE A 131 14.18 12.90 -1.77
CA PHE A 131 14.61 11.75 -0.98
C PHE A 131 16.12 11.78 -0.68
N ALA A 132 16.50 11.99 0.58
CA ALA A 132 17.81 11.56 1.11
C ALA A 132 17.57 10.27 1.91
N ILE A 133 17.93 9.13 1.31
CA ILE A 133 17.92 7.84 1.99
C ILE A 133 19.15 7.82 2.89
N GLY A 134 18.98 8.12 4.18
CA GLY A 134 20.07 8.04 5.14
C GLY A 134 19.83 8.80 6.44
N HIS A 135 19.87 8.03 7.52
CA HIS A 135 20.04 8.41 8.93
C HIS A 135 18.89 9.02 9.73
N GLU A 136 18.69 8.31 10.85
CA GLU A 136 18.28 8.72 12.19
C GLU A 136 16.82 9.14 12.40
N GLU A 137 16.10 8.17 12.97
CA GLU A 137 15.05 8.38 13.96
C GLU A 137 15.53 9.42 14.97
N ASP A 138 14.76 10.50 15.17
CA ASP A 138 14.16 10.79 16.47
C ASP A 138 13.42 12.14 16.49
N GLU A 139 12.32 12.15 17.25
CA GLU A 139 11.58 13.29 17.81
C GLU A 139 10.75 14.25 16.92
N ASP A 140 10.98 14.39 15.61
CA ASP A 140 10.22 15.37 14.79
C ASP A 140 8.98 14.79 14.06
N ARG A 141 8.43 13.65 14.51
CA ARG A 141 7.26 12.99 13.89
C ARG A 141 5.95 13.80 13.95
N GLN A 142 5.93 14.89 14.73
CA GLN A 142 4.74 15.71 14.99
C GLN A 142 4.45 16.81 13.93
N ARG A 143 5.26 16.96 12.87
CA ARG A 143 5.18 18.12 11.95
C ARG A 143 4.88 17.81 10.48
N TYR A 144 4.48 16.60 10.12
CA TYR A 144 4.15 16.30 8.72
C TYR A 144 2.68 16.63 8.43
N CYS A 145 2.38 17.25 7.27
CA CYS A 145 1.03 17.15 6.74
C CYS A 145 0.72 15.71 6.34
N THR A 146 -0.57 15.41 6.18
CA THR A 146 -1.08 14.11 5.71
C THR A 146 -0.33 13.65 4.46
N VAL A 147 -0.11 14.54 3.51
CA VAL A 147 0.57 14.20 2.26
C VAL A 147 2.01 13.74 2.49
N CYS A 148 2.83 14.55 3.16
CA CYS A 148 4.21 14.20 3.47
C CYS A 148 4.32 12.89 4.26
N ARG A 149 3.42 12.66 5.23
CA ARG A 149 3.35 11.41 6.01
C ARG A 149 3.20 10.19 5.10
N TRP A 150 2.24 10.23 4.16
CA TRP A 150 2.00 9.09 3.27
C TRP A 150 3.11 8.87 2.26
N TYR A 151 3.84 9.92 1.86
CA TYR A 151 5.05 9.77 1.05
C TYR A 151 6.20 9.12 1.81
N VAL A 152 6.38 9.44 3.10
CA VAL A 152 7.36 8.75 3.96
C VAL A 152 7.01 7.27 4.09
N GLU A 153 5.75 6.95 4.34
CA GLU A 153 5.28 5.56 4.40
C GLU A 153 5.50 4.81 3.08
N TYR A 154 5.19 5.44 1.95
CA TYR A 154 5.46 4.87 0.63
C TYR A 154 6.96 4.59 0.42
N GLY A 155 7.84 5.50 0.90
CA GLY A 155 9.28 5.26 0.89
C GLY A 155 9.69 4.00 1.66
N ARG A 156 9.15 3.81 2.87
CA ARG A 156 9.36 2.60 3.68
C ARG A 156 8.83 1.35 2.99
N PHE A 157 7.65 1.44 2.38
CA PHE A 157 7.05 0.37 1.62
C PHE A 157 7.91 -0.04 0.41
N CYS A 158 8.46 0.93 -0.34
CA CYS A 158 9.38 0.64 -1.43
C CYS A 158 10.68 -0.03 -0.96
N ILE A 159 11.23 0.35 0.20
CA ILE A 159 12.40 -0.31 0.80
C ILE A 159 12.06 -1.77 1.13
N PHE A 160 10.91 -2.01 1.76
CA PHE A 160 10.43 -3.35 2.06
C PHE A 160 10.33 -4.22 0.79
N LEU A 161 9.68 -3.72 -0.26
CA LEU A 161 9.55 -4.46 -1.53
C LEU A 161 10.89 -4.80 -2.19
N LYS A 162 11.92 -3.97 -2.00
CA LYS A 162 13.28 -4.26 -2.49
C LYS A 162 13.93 -5.40 -1.71
N ASN A 163 13.66 -5.52 -0.42
CA ASN A 163 14.27 -6.53 0.45
C ASN A 163 13.65 -7.93 0.32
N ILE A 164 12.42 -8.06 -0.21
CA ILE A 164 11.83 -9.38 -0.51
C ILE A 164 12.61 -10.10 -1.63
N ASN A 165 13.23 -9.34 -2.55
CA ASN A 165 13.79 -9.84 -3.81
C ASN A 165 15.33 -9.81 -3.88
N GLY A 166 16.01 -9.57 -2.75
CA GLY A 166 17.47 -9.50 -2.65
C GLY A 166 18.04 -10.66 -1.84
#